data_AF-A0A9D1QKW5-F1
#
_entry.id   AF-A0A9D1QKW5-F1
#
_cell.length_a   1.000
_cell.length_b   1.000
_cell.length_c   1.000
_cell.angle_alpha   90.00
_cell.angle_beta   90.00
_cell.angle_gamma   90.00
#
_symmetry.space_group_name_H-M   'P 1'
#
loop_
_entity.id
_entity.type
_entity.pdbx_description
1 polymer ?
#
loop_
_entity_poly.entity_id
_entity_poly.type
_entity_poly.pdbx_seq_one_letter_code
_entity_poly.pdbx_strand_id
1 'polypeptide(L)'
;MKKRFAGFLAMVMLLPLAACGPETPPNTEIPSAVSSTDASTTDPSAGTAEPSSDTATSSGSEKPADDAYTIDLTGITTLEELETRIEEHLASTIASLNTQWEDLSAAIDTYQKYVENTEQVSAFYQTVITETDQMCILLYEYSAAYARMVLDSDMSDDDKYDAIEGIHDCLYEDACDEINDEIYDGLLDDMNDYFYNGILDDAQDDVDYSDWYDVCSDEYDQWYDTSSEVYDLYYDAASDIYSFYCDMSSELYSGDYERAEKVYGRFLEKIAKAKGQETGRANTEATFDTALRTASSTEEMETVIETHVTECTQALWNEWETMAADIDTFDEYKENVDSIEAFHTHIEEAASQILVMICDYGAAYAGMIIQSDSSPKDMYNDFEDFKDCLYEDACKIVKDEIYEDLLGEMKDYYYEGIIQDAKDSVPYSEWSEARRDAYNWWSDARGEVYSSWSDTRGDLYSFYSDICSELYRGDTDGAADELQDFKDKIAKMK
;
A
#
# COMPACT_ATOMS: atom_id res chain seq x y z
N MET A 1 17.70 -11.00 26.19
CA MET A 1 17.58 -12.09 27.20
C MET A 1 16.15 -12.05 27.71
N LYS A 2 15.35 -13.12 27.52
CA LYS A 2 13.88 -13.04 27.52
C LYS A 2 13.29 -12.38 28.77
N LYS A 3 12.40 -11.41 28.57
CA LYS A 3 11.32 -11.04 29.49
C LYS A 3 10.01 -11.28 28.75
N ARG A 4 9.05 -11.93 29.42
CA ARG A 4 7.65 -11.99 29.01
C ARG A 4 6.88 -11.03 29.90
N PHE A 5 5.96 -10.26 29.36
CA PHE A 5 4.87 -9.70 30.14
C PHE A 5 3.64 -10.58 30.01
N ALA A 6 2.82 -10.62 31.06
CA ALA A 6 1.58 -11.39 31.12
C ALA A 6 0.66 -10.70 32.13
N GLY A 7 -0.33 -9.98 31.63
CA GLY A 7 -1.31 -9.27 32.46
C GLY A 7 -2.46 -10.21 32.84
N PHE A 8 -2.50 -10.68 34.10
CA PHE A 8 -3.65 -11.45 34.60
C PHE A 8 -4.47 -10.67 35.62
N LEU A 9 -5.77 -10.59 35.38
CA LEU A 9 -6.73 -9.78 36.13
C LEU A 9 -6.85 -10.21 37.60
N ALA A 10 -6.83 -9.25 38.53
CA ALA A 10 -6.67 -9.52 39.96
C ALA A 10 -8.00 -9.84 40.69
N MET A 11 -8.01 -10.93 41.48
CA MET A 11 -9.09 -11.23 42.43
C MET A 11 -8.61 -11.12 43.89
N VAL A 12 -9.31 -10.32 44.70
CA VAL A 12 -8.87 -9.91 46.05
C VAL A 12 -9.37 -10.84 47.16
N MET A 13 -8.48 -11.38 48.02
CA MET A 13 -8.81 -11.73 49.42
C MET A 13 -7.62 -11.67 50.42
N LEU A 14 -7.80 -10.82 51.43
CA LEU A 14 -7.47 -10.99 52.86
C LEU A 14 -6.06 -11.45 53.35
N LEU A 15 -5.33 -10.49 53.90
CA LEU A 15 -4.25 -10.58 54.90
C LEU A 15 -4.72 -11.20 56.26
N PRO A 16 -3.85 -11.81 57.12
CA PRO A 16 -2.99 -11.00 58.02
C PRO A 16 -1.65 -11.56 58.59
N LEU A 17 -0.71 -10.63 58.80
CA LEU A 17 0.22 -10.46 59.94
C LEU A 17 1.28 -11.55 60.33
N ALA A 18 2.56 -11.24 60.05
CA ALA A 18 3.69 -11.16 61.01
C ALA A 18 5.02 -10.87 60.25
N ALA A 19 6.13 -10.38 60.81
CA ALA A 19 6.43 -9.43 61.91
C ALA A 19 7.98 -9.21 61.93
N CYS A 20 8.45 -8.07 62.49
CA CYS A 20 9.87 -7.75 62.81
C CYS A 20 10.88 -7.47 61.66
N GLY A 21 11.44 -6.24 61.64
CA GLY A 21 12.84 -5.95 61.25
C GLY A 21 13.74 -5.98 62.51
N PRO A 22 14.83 -5.18 62.65
CA PRO A 22 15.41 -4.14 61.76
C PRO A 22 16.85 -4.55 61.29
N GLU A 23 17.83 -3.76 60.79
CA GLU A 23 18.45 -2.48 61.24
C GLU A 23 19.11 -1.65 60.11
N THR A 24 19.49 -0.41 60.47
CA THR A 24 20.02 0.72 59.67
C THR A 24 21.32 1.26 60.33
N PRO A 25 21.96 2.38 59.89
CA PRO A 25 22.51 2.82 58.58
C PRO A 25 24.02 3.24 58.79
N PRO A 26 24.56 4.46 58.52
CA PRO A 26 24.52 5.38 57.35
C PRO A 26 25.93 5.84 56.83
N ASN A 27 25.94 6.68 55.78
CA ASN A 27 26.89 7.77 55.45
C ASN A 27 28.40 7.51 55.19
N THR A 28 28.99 8.30 54.27
CA THR A 28 30.02 9.34 54.58
C THR A 28 30.33 10.24 53.35
N GLU A 29 29.88 11.50 53.45
CA GLU A 29 30.50 12.79 53.01
C GLU A 29 30.88 13.13 51.54
N ILE A 30 30.72 14.44 51.28
CA ILE A 30 31.12 15.30 50.13
C ILE A 30 32.24 16.25 50.66
N PRO A 31 32.55 17.46 50.10
CA PRO A 31 32.64 18.00 48.73
C PRO A 31 34.02 18.66 48.44
N SER A 32 34.19 19.34 47.29
CA SER A 32 34.87 20.67 47.09
C SER A 32 35.39 20.88 45.65
N ALA A 33 35.49 22.08 45.05
CA ALA A 33 34.90 23.41 45.35
C ALA A 33 35.18 24.44 44.22
N VAL A 34 34.21 25.34 43.94
CA VAL A 34 34.29 26.84 43.87
C VAL A 34 35.46 27.49 43.06
N SER A 35 35.27 28.45 42.12
CA SER A 35 34.61 29.76 42.30
C SER A 35 34.28 30.56 40.99
N SER A 36 33.12 31.24 40.98
CA SER A 36 32.85 32.71 40.89
C SER A 36 33.86 33.69 40.24
N THR A 37 33.54 34.90 39.75
CA THR A 37 32.34 35.72 39.33
C THR A 37 32.93 36.97 38.58
N ASP A 38 32.31 38.09 38.14
CA ASP A 38 31.03 38.85 38.26
C ASP A 38 30.77 39.51 36.86
N ALA A 39 29.57 39.84 36.34
CA ALA A 39 28.29 40.39 36.84
C ALA A 39 28.22 41.95 36.96
N SER A 40 27.31 42.59 36.21
CA SER A 40 26.74 43.94 36.47
C SER A 40 25.55 44.26 35.54
N THR A 41 24.55 45.01 36.03
CA THR A 41 23.27 45.32 35.37
C THR A 41 22.92 46.82 35.43
N THR A 42 21.98 47.30 34.59
CA THR A 42 20.96 48.32 34.97
C THR A 42 19.87 48.51 33.91
N ASP A 43 18.67 48.87 34.37
CA ASP A 43 17.39 49.16 33.68
C ASP A 43 17.04 50.68 33.92
N PRO A 44 15.86 51.32 33.63
CA PRO A 44 14.61 50.82 33.01
C PRO A 44 13.80 51.76 32.07
N SER A 45 12.73 51.20 31.47
CA SER A 45 11.38 51.79 31.24
C SER A 45 11.13 52.98 30.29
N ALA A 46 10.27 52.78 29.28
CA ALA A 46 8.94 53.42 29.10
C ALA A 46 8.38 53.21 27.68
N GLY A 47 7.07 52.92 27.51
CA GLY A 47 6.41 52.76 26.20
C GLY A 47 5.22 53.70 25.98
N THR A 48 4.62 53.73 24.78
CA THR A 48 3.24 54.22 24.47
C THR A 48 2.84 53.92 23.02
N ALA A 49 1.65 53.33 22.85
CA ALA A 49 0.71 53.34 21.71
C ALA A 49 1.13 53.06 20.25
N GLU A 50 0.34 52.16 19.66
CA GLU A 50 0.04 51.89 18.23
C GLU A 50 -0.65 53.10 17.52
N PRO A 51 -0.80 53.13 16.17
CA PRO A 51 -1.66 52.19 15.44
C PRO A 51 -1.14 51.64 14.08
N SER A 52 -1.78 50.53 13.67
CA SER A 52 -1.67 49.81 12.38
C SER A 52 -1.85 50.67 11.10
N SER A 53 -1.27 50.17 9.99
CA SER A 53 -2.01 50.08 8.73
C SER A 53 -1.62 48.80 7.98
N ASP A 54 -2.58 47.89 7.80
CA ASP A 54 -2.36 46.55 7.23
C ASP A 54 -2.25 46.56 5.69
N THR A 55 -1.60 45.53 5.12
CA THR A 55 -2.14 44.71 4.01
C THR A 55 -1.20 43.50 3.83
N ALA A 56 -1.57 42.36 4.41
CA ALA A 56 -1.01 41.06 4.05
C ALA A 56 -2.16 40.21 3.51
N THR A 57 -1.99 39.63 2.32
CA THR A 57 -2.98 38.72 1.74
C THR A 57 -2.72 37.34 2.30
N SER A 58 -3.60 36.85 3.18
CA SER A 58 -3.60 35.43 3.54
C SER A 58 -4.29 34.67 2.42
N SER A 59 -3.50 33.91 1.67
CA SER A 59 -3.93 32.57 1.27
C SER A 59 -4.03 31.76 2.56
N GLY A 60 -5.19 31.16 2.81
CA GLY A 60 -5.36 30.16 3.85
C GLY A 60 -5.57 28.83 3.17
N SER A 61 -4.73 27.85 3.47
CA SER A 61 -5.09 26.44 3.23
C SER A 61 -6.35 26.15 4.04
N GLU A 62 -7.38 25.59 3.39
CA GLU A 62 -8.55 25.14 4.14
C GLU A 62 -8.16 23.86 4.90
N LYS A 63 -8.32 23.88 6.22
CA LYS A 63 -8.02 22.72 7.07
C LYS A 63 -8.84 21.51 6.57
N PRO A 64 -8.25 20.30 6.46
CA PRO A 64 -9.01 19.08 6.21
C PRO A 64 -10.22 18.95 7.16
N ALA A 65 -11.33 18.46 6.63
CA ALA A 65 -12.56 18.26 7.39
C ALA A 65 -12.42 17.12 8.43
N ASP A 66 -13.23 17.18 9.48
CA ASP A 66 -13.37 16.09 10.49
C ASP A 66 -13.85 14.76 9.87
N ASP A 67 -14.25 14.75 8.60
CA ASP A 67 -14.86 13.61 7.89
C ASP A 67 -13.84 12.73 7.12
N ALA A 68 -12.54 13.04 7.14
CA ALA A 68 -11.50 12.33 6.37
C ALA A 68 -11.08 10.96 6.95
N TYR A 69 -11.28 10.76 8.26
CA TYR A 69 -10.84 9.60 9.01
C TYR A 69 -12.03 8.76 9.51
N THR A 70 -11.82 7.45 9.63
CA THR A 70 -12.71 6.49 10.31
C THR A 70 -12.24 6.16 11.74
N ILE A 71 -10.96 6.34 12.06
CA ILE A 71 -10.40 6.20 13.41
C ILE A 71 -11.02 7.17 14.42
N ASP A 72 -11.35 6.67 15.62
CA ASP A 72 -11.84 7.52 16.72
C ASP A 72 -10.68 8.22 17.44
N LEU A 73 -10.29 9.40 16.95
CA LEU A 73 -9.31 10.29 17.60
C LEU A 73 -9.86 10.97 18.89
N THR A 74 -11.05 10.62 19.38
CA THR A 74 -11.62 11.23 20.60
C THR A 74 -10.71 11.05 21.81
N GLY A 75 -10.21 12.18 22.31
CA GLY A 75 -9.39 12.23 23.52
C GLY A 75 -7.89 12.06 23.29
N ILE A 76 -7.44 11.85 22.04
CA ILE A 76 -6.02 11.91 21.68
C ILE A 76 -5.56 13.37 21.70
N THR A 77 -4.48 13.66 22.40
CA THR A 77 -3.88 15.00 22.51
C THR A 77 -2.35 15.04 22.43
N THR A 78 -1.68 13.88 22.53
CA THR A 78 -0.23 13.71 22.34
C THR A 78 0.07 12.56 21.39
N LEU A 79 1.31 12.50 20.87
CA LEU A 79 1.78 11.39 20.04
C LEU A 79 1.81 10.07 20.86
N GLU A 80 2.31 10.11 22.11
CA GLU A 80 2.22 8.98 23.06
C GLU A 80 0.80 8.39 23.21
N GLU A 81 -0.25 9.23 23.17
CA GLU A 81 -1.65 8.79 23.23
C GLU A 81 -2.13 8.17 21.91
N LEU A 82 -1.58 8.60 20.76
CA LEU A 82 -1.85 8.04 19.43
C LEU A 82 -1.13 6.70 19.22
N GLU A 83 0.15 6.61 19.60
CA GLU A 83 0.97 5.39 19.61
C GLU A 83 0.28 4.27 20.41
N THR A 84 -0.11 4.58 21.65
CA THR A 84 -0.89 3.65 22.50
C THR A 84 -2.20 3.20 21.83
N ARG A 85 -2.83 4.07 21.02
CA ARG A 85 -4.08 3.76 20.33
C ARG A 85 -3.87 2.85 19.11
N ILE A 86 -2.74 2.96 18.43
CA ILE A 86 -2.34 2.05 17.34
C ILE A 86 -2.14 0.64 17.91
N GLU A 87 -1.32 0.51 18.97
CA GLU A 87 -1.12 -0.75 19.72
C GLU A 87 -2.46 -1.38 20.15
N GLU A 88 -3.33 -0.61 20.83
CA GLU A 88 -4.63 -1.09 21.32
C GLU A 88 -5.59 -1.52 20.19
N HIS A 89 -5.45 -0.99 18.98
CA HIS A 89 -6.34 -1.34 17.86
C HIS A 89 -5.92 -2.66 17.20
N LEU A 90 -4.66 -2.78 16.77
CA LEU A 90 -4.14 -4.00 16.12
C LEU A 90 -4.29 -5.22 17.05
N ALA A 91 -3.85 -5.11 18.29
CA ALA A 91 -3.94 -6.20 19.27
C ALA A 91 -5.40 -6.62 19.56
N SER A 92 -6.39 -5.75 19.33
CA SER A 92 -7.80 -6.11 19.45
C SER A 92 -8.31 -6.89 18.22
N THR A 93 -7.89 -6.53 17.01
CA THR A 93 -8.28 -7.23 15.77
C THR A 93 -7.58 -8.58 15.65
N ILE A 94 -6.27 -8.63 15.89
CA ILE A 94 -5.48 -9.88 15.89
C ILE A 94 -6.03 -10.87 16.93
N ALA A 95 -6.42 -10.42 18.12
CA ALA A 95 -7.06 -11.27 19.12
C ALA A 95 -8.48 -11.73 18.72
N SER A 96 -9.20 -10.96 17.90
CA SER A 96 -10.51 -11.33 17.34
C SER A 96 -10.37 -12.45 16.31
N LEU A 97 -9.42 -12.32 15.37
CA LEU A 97 -9.09 -13.37 14.39
C LEU A 97 -8.63 -14.65 15.08
N ASN A 98 -7.68 -14.56 16.02
CA ASN A 98 -7.21 -15.72 16.79
C ASN A 98 -8.32 -16.40 17.62
N THR A 99 -9.27 -15.64 18.17
CA THR A 99 -10.43 -16.24 18.88
C THR A 99 -11.34 -17.01 17.92
N GLN A 100 -11.57 -16.50 16.70
CA GLN A 100 -12.35 -17.20 15.68
C GLN A 100 -11.63 -18.47 15.18
N TRP A 101 -10.30 -18.41 15.08
CA TRP A 101 -9.44 -19.55 14.76
C TRP A 101 -9.48 -20.66 15.84
N GLU A 102 -9.37 -20.30 17.12
CA GLU A 102 -9.50 -21.25 18.24
C GLU A 102 -10.87 -21.98 18.22
N ASP A 103 -11.97 -21.26 17.96
CA ASP A 103 -13.32 -21.85 17.87
C ASP A 103 -13.50 -22.72 16.60
N LEU A 104 -12.92 -22.34 15.46
CA LEU A 104 -13.00 -23.07 14.18
C LEU A 104 -12.21 -24.37 14.22
N SER A 105 -10.93 -24.32 14.61
CA SER A 105 -10.05 -25.48 14.75
C SER A 105 -10.58 -26.45 15.82
N ALA A 106 -11.08 -25.95 16.97
CA ALA A 106 -11.70 -26.80 17.99
C ALA A 106 -13.02 -27.46 17.53
N ALA A 107 -13.69 -26.91 16.51
CA ALA A 107 -14.85 -27.54 15.89
C ALA A 107 -14.44 -28.63 14.88
N ILE A 108 -13.48 -28.34 14.00
CA ILE A 108 -13.06 -29.16 12.86
C ILE A 108 -11.79 -29.95 13.21
N ASP A 109 -11.95 -31.15 13.78
CA ASP A 109 -10.83 -31.98 14.30
C ASP A 109 -10.52 -33.24 13.46
N THR A 110 -11.15 -33.40 12.30
CA THR A 110 -11.12 -34.63 11.48
C THR A 110 -11.51 -34.35 10.01
N TYR A 111 -10.97 -35.12 9.06
CA TYR A 111 -11.23 -34.98 7.61
C TYR A 111 -12.74 -34.92 7.26
N GLN A 112 -13.56 -35.81 7.84
CA GLN A 112 -15.01 -35.81 7.61
C GLN A 112 -15.68 -34.50 8.06
N LYS A 113 -15.18 -33.85 9.12
CA LYS A 113 -15.67 -32.54 9.54
C LYS A 113 -15.17 -31.41 8.64
N TYR A 114 -13.92 -31.48 8.17
CA TYR A 114 -13.39 -30.50 7.22
C TYR A 114 -14.28 -30.47 5.97
N VAL A 115 -14.51 -31.65 5.36
CA VAL A 115 -15.39 -31.81 4.19
C VAL A 115 -16.85 -31.42 4.46
N GLU A 116 -17.33 -31.54 5.71
CA GLU A 116 -18.68 -31.08 6.10
C GLU A 116 -18.77 -29.57 6.36
N ASN A 117 -17.66 -28.82 6.40
CA ASN A 117 -17.62 -27.40 6.78
C ASN A 117 -16.68 -26.54 5.91
N THR A 118 -16.36 -26.96 4.67
CA THR A 118 -15.49 -26.20 3.74
C THR A 118 -15.96 -24.76 3.55
N GLU A 119 -17.26 -24.53 3.33
CA GLU A 119 -17.88 -23.18 3.25
C GLU A 119 -17.54 -22.29 4.47
N GLN A 120 -17.32 -22.87 5.66
CA GLN A 120 -16.95 -22.13 6.86
C GLN A 120 -15.43 -21.84 6.93
N VAL A 121 -14.60 -22.71 6.37
CA VAL A 121 -13.14 -22.49 6.24
C VAL A 121 -12.87 -21.38 5.21
N SER A 122 -13.47 -21.46 4.02
CA SER A 122 -13.38 -20.41 2.99
C SER A 122 -13.85 -19.04 3.51
N ALA A 123 -14.96 -19.02 4.24
CA ALA A 123 -15.46 -17.78 4.86
C ALA A 123 -14.52 -17.21 5.94
N PHE A 124 -13.73 -18.05 6.62
CA PHE A 124 -12.74 -17.57 7.57
C PHE A 124 -11.49 -17.04 6.87
N TYR A 125 -10.97 -17.71 5.84
CA TYR A 125 -9.91 -17.17 4.97
C TYR A 125 -10.25 -15.78 4.44
N GLN A 126 -11.45 -15.59 3.87
CA GLN A 126 -11.93 -14.28 3.42
C GLN A 126 -12.05 -13.25 4.57
N THR A 127 -12.33 -13.70 5.80
CA THR A 127 -12.35 -12.83 6.99
C THR A 127 -10.94 -12.35 7.36
N VAL A 128 -9.91 -13.21 7.24
CA VAL A 128 -8.51 -12.80 7.46
C VAL A 128 -8.11 -11.72 6.45
N ILE A 129 -8.40 -11.90 5.16
CA ILE A 129 -8.15 -10.87 4.12
C ILE A 129 -8.84 -9.54 4.49
N THR A 130 -10.15 -9.60 4.80
CA THR A 130 -10.98 -8.40 5.04
C THR A 130 -10.56 -7.61 6.28
N GLU A 131 -10.10 -8.29 7.33
CA GLU A 131 -9.63 -7.64 8.57
C GLU A 131 -8.17 -7.14 8.41
N THR A 132 -7.33 -7.80 7.60
CA THR A 132 -5.99 -7.32 7.22
C THR A 132 -6.04 -6.04 6.38
N ASP A 133 -6.86 -6.00 5.33
CA ASP A 133 -7.11 -4.79 4.52
C ASP A 133 -7.53 -3.61 5.42
N GLN A 134 -8.52 -3.83 6.30
CA GLN A 134 -8.96 -2.80 7.23
C GLN A 134 -7.84 -2.35 8.17
N MET A 135 -7.00 -3.26 8.70
CA MET A 135 -5.83 -2.85 9.49
C MET A 135 -4.87 -1.99 8.67
N CYS A 136 -4.57 -2.34 7.42
CA CYS A 136 -3.71 -1.55 6.53
C CYS A 136 -4.27 -0.14 6.27
N ILE A 137 -5.56 -0.02 5.93
CA ILE A 137 -6.26 1.26 5.77
C ILE A 137 -6.19 2.11 7.05
N LEU A 138 -6.35 1.47 8.22
CA LEU A 138 -6.25 2.14 9.52
C LEU A 138 -4.83 2.62 9.83
N LEU A 139 -3.78 1.88 9.45
CA LEU A 139 -2.39 2.34 9.59
C LEU A 139 -2.07 3.54 8.69
N TYR A 140 -2.64 3.61 7.48
CA TYR A 140 -2.56 4.83 6.67
C TYR A 140 -3.26 6.01 7.37
N GLU A 141 -4.47 5.84 7.89
CA GLU A 141 -5.17 6.90 8.64
C GLU A 141 -4.38 7.38 9.86
N TYR A 142 -3.78 6.45 10.63
CA TYR A 142 -2.95 6.77 11.77
C TYR A 142 -1.67 7.52 11.36
N SER A 143 -1.01 7.12 10.26
CA SER A 143 0.16 7.83 9.70
C SER A 143 -0.19 9.27 9.30
N ALA A 144 -1.33 9.48 8.64
CA ALA A 144 -1.82 10.81 8.29
C ALA A 144 -2.18 11.64 9.53
N ALA A 145 -2.83 11.05 10.55
CA ALA A 145 -3.12 11.72 11.80
C ALA A 145 -1.84 12.13 12.56
N TYR A 146 -0.84 11.25 12.59
CA TYR A 146 0.48 11.49 13.19
C TYR A 146 1.19 12.65 12.49
N ALA A 147 1.29 12.61 11.16
CA ALA A 147 1.87 13.68 10.35
C ALA A 147 1.17 15.02 10.56
N ARG A 148 -0.17 15.03 10.62
CA ARG A 148 -0.97 16.25 10.90
C ARG A 148 -0.65 16.83 12.28
N MET A 149 -0.51 15.98 13.31
CA MET A 149 -0.15 16.41 14.66
C MET A 149 1.27 16.99 14.73
N VAL A 150 2.23 16.43 13.99
CA VAL A 150 3.58 17.00 13.86
C VAL A 150 3.55 18.34 13.11
N LEU A 151 2.83 18.43 11.99
CA LEU A 151 2.68 19.66 11.19
C LEU A 151 2.03 20.81 11.98
N ASP A 152 0.90 20.56 12.66
CA ASP A 152 0.14 21.58 13.39
C ASP A 152 0.77 22.00 14.75
N SER A 153 1.84 21.35 15.19
CA SER A 153 2.49 21.64 16.49
C SER A 153 3.26 22.98 16.53
N ASP A 154 3.35 23.60 17.70
CA ASP A 154 4.23 24.75 18.01
C ASP A 154 5.74 24.35 18.19
N MET A 155 6.13 23.17 17.70
CA MET A 155 7.50 22.63 17.82
C MET A 155 8.47 23.32 16.84
N SER A 156 9.78 23.33 17.13
CA SER A 156 10.75 23.90 16.18
C SER A 156 11.02 22.96 15.00
N ASP A 157 11.59 23.48 13.93
CA ASP A 157 11.91 22.74 12.70
C ASP A 157 12.72 21.45 13.01
N ASP A 158 13.77 21.57 13.85
CA ASP A 158 14.56 20.45 14.37
C ASP A 158 13.68 19.46 15.17
N ASP A 159 12.85 19.95 16.10
CA ASP A 159 11.98 19.10 16.93
C ASP A 159 10.88 18.39 16.10
N LYS A 160 10.39 18.98 15.00
CA LYS A 160 9.40 18.38 14.09
C LYS A 160 10.02 17.25 13.27
N TYR A 161 11.26 17.42 12.83
CA TYR A 161 12.03 16.37 12.16
C TYR A 161 12.29 15.20 13.13
N ASP A 162 12.73 15.46 14.37
CA ASP A 162 12.89 14.42 15.39
C ASP A 162 11.54 13.73 15.73
N ALA A 163 10.41 14.43 15.61
CA ALA A 163 9.08 13.89 15.94
C ALA A 163 8.46 13.01 14.83
N ILE A 164 8.72 13.28 13.56
CA ILE A 164 8.15 12.50 12.44
C ILE A 164 8.76 11.08 12.35
N GLU A 165 9.91 10.85 13.00
CA GLU A 165 10.54 9.52 13.20
C GLU A 165 9.57 8.51 13.85
N GLY A 166 8.56 8.96 14.61
CA GLY A 166 7.53 8.07 15.13
C GLY A 166 6.62 7.41 14.09
N ILE A 167 6.55 7.90 12.84
CA ILE A 167 5.88 7.17 11.74
C ILE A 167 6.76 6.00 11.28
N HIS A 168 8.08 6.17 11.28
CA HIS A 168 9.01 5.07 11.03
C HIS A 168 8.95 4.04 12.16
N ASP A 169 9.12 4.47 13.41
CA ASP A 169 9.27 3.55 14.53
C ASP A 169 7.93 2.89 14.92
N CYS A 170 6.87 3.65 15.18
CA CYS A 170 5.61 3.08 15.68
C CYS A 170 4.75 2.48 14.57
N LEU A 171 4.75 3.04 13.36
CA LEU A 171 3.83 2.63 12.29
C LEU A 171 4.46 1.70 11.26
N TYR A 172 5.74 1.86 10.92
CA TYR A 172 6.45 0.97 10.01
C TYR A 172 7.22 -0.15 10.73
N GLU A 173 8.10 0.13 11.70
CA GLU A 173 8.88 -0.92 12.41
C GLU A 173 8.04 -1.72 13.43
N ASP A 174 7.16 -1.09 14.22
CA ASP A 174 6.33 -1.82 15.20
C ASP A 174 4.99 -2.33 14.59
N ALA A 175 4.15 -1.43 14.05
CA ALA A 175 2.76 -1.79 13.69
C ALA A 175 2.60 -2.62 12.40
N CYS A 176 3.48 -2.46 11.40
CA CYS A 176 3.44 -3.32 10.21
C CYS A 176 4.05 -4.71 10.51
N ASP A 177 5.17 -4.79 11.24
CA ASP A 177 5.77 -6.09 11.62
C ASP A 177 4.80 -6.93 12.50
N GLU A 178 3.98 -6.33 13.38
CA GLU A 178 2.94 -7.08 14.12
C GLU A 178 1.88 -7.73 13.20
N ILE A 179 1.56 -7.11 12.04
CA ILE A 179 0.69 -7.74 11.02
C ILE A 179 1.43 -8.92 10.35
N ASN A 180 2.71 -8.75 9.99
CA ASN A 180 3.51 -9.87 9.45
C ASN A 180 3.60 -11.04 10.44
N ASP A 181 4.09 -10.78 11.66
CA ASP A 181 4.46 -11.81 12.63
C ASP A 181 3.27 -12.56 13.23
N GLU A 182 2.13 -11.90 13.47
CA GLU A 182 0.95 -12.54 14.10
C GLU A 182 -0.14 -12.97 13.09
N ILE A 183 -0.19 -12.42 11.87
CA ILE A 183 -1.15 -12.86 10.83
C ILE A 183 -0.50 -13.71 9.74
N TYR A 184 0.53 -13.20 9.05
CA TYR A 184 1.12 -13.90 7.89
C TYR A 184 2.05 -15.06 8.31
N ASP A 185 3.11 -14.78 9.07
CA ASP A 185 4.01 -15.80 9.64
C ASP A 185 3.40 -16.50 10.89
N GLY A 186 2.25 -15.99 11.38
CA GLY A 186 1.52 -16.46 12.55
C GLY A 186 0.27 -17.28 12.18
N LEU A 187 -0.89 -16.62 12.15
CA LEU A 187 -2.20 -17.25 11.93
C LEU A 187 -2.26 -18.15 10.69
N LEU A 188 -1.70 -17.72 9.54
CA LEU A 188 -1.78 -18.49 8.30
C LEU A 188 -0.84 -19.71 8.27
N ASP A 189 0.29 -19.69 8.98
CA ASP A 189 1.12 -20.90 9.18
C ASP A 189 0.38 -21.88 10.10
N ASP A 190 -0.19 -21.40 11.22
CA ASP A 190 -0.96 -22.19 12.19
C ASP A 190 -2.19 -22.86 11.53
N MET A 191 -2.85 -22.19 10.57
CA MET A 191 -3.94 -22.75 9.76
C MET A 191 -3.48 -23.88 8.83
N ASN A 192 -2.43 -23.64 8.03
CA ASN A 192 -1.86 -24.63 7.12
C ASN A 192 -1.29 -25.85 7.85
N ASP A 193 -0.62 -25.65 8.99
CA ASP A 193 -0.07 -26.74 9.80
C ASP A 193 -1.18 -27.58 10.47
N TYR A 194 -2.36 -26.99 10.71
CA TYR A 194 -3.51 -27.68 11.31
C TYR A 194 -4.40 -28.40 10.30
N PHE A 195 -4.81 -27.74 9.22
CA PHE A 195 -5.67 -28.33 8.20
C PHE A 195 -4.89 -29.17 7.19
N TYR A 196 -3.99 -28.55 6.41
CA TYR A 196 -3.30 -29.23 5.32
C TYR A 196 -2.24 -30.24 5.81
N ASN A 197 -1.23 -29.80 6.57
CA ASN A 197 -0.19 -30.70 7.12
C ASN A 197 -0.70 -31.60 8.28
N GLY A 198 -1.87 -31.27 8.84
CA GLY A 198 -2.50 -31.99 9.94
C GLY A 198 -3.63 -32.88 9.46
N ILE A 199 -4.86 -32.35 9.49
CA ILE A 199 -6.12 -33.09 9.29
C ILE A 199 -6.22 -33.78 7.92
N LEU A 200 -5.64 -33.18 6.87
CA LEU A 200 -5.68 -33.74 5.51
C LEU A 200 -4.54 -34.75 5.26
N ASP A 201 -3.30 -34.51 5.69
CA ASP A 201 -2.21 -35.51 5.56
C ASP A 201 -2.48 -36.79 6.38
N ASP A 202 -2.96 -36.66 7.63
CA ASP A 202 -3.32 -37.83 8.49
C ASP A 202 -4.40 -38.72 7.85
N ALA A 203 -5.19 -38.21 6.88
CA ALA A 203 -6.27 -38.93 6.22
C ALA A 203 -5.84 -39.74 4.99
N GLN A 204 -4.64 -39.51 4.43
CA GLN A 204 -4.20 -40.00 3.11
C GLN A 204 -4.34 -41.52 2.89
N ASP A 205 -4.13 -42.33 3.93
CA ASP A 205 -4.19 -43.81 3.88
C ASP A 205 -5.61 -44.39 4.11
N ASP A 206 -6.58 -43.57 4.55
CA ASP A 206 -7.91 -44.02 5.06
C ASP A 206 -9.11 -43.63 4.16
N VAL A 207 -8.95 -42.72 3.17
CA VAL A 207 -9.99 -42.28 2.20
C VAL A 207 -9.64 -42.69 0.75
N ASP A 208 -10.50 -42.36 -0.25
CA ASP A 208 -10.13 -42.56 -1.65
C ASP A 208 -9.15 -41.46 -2.10
N TYR A 209 -8.14 -41.85 -2.88
CA TYR A 209 -7.08 -40.93 -3.30
C TYR A 209 -7.59 -39.80 -4.21
N SER A 210 -8.66 -40.01 -4.97
CA SER A 210 -9.23 -38.93 -5.81
C SER A 210 -9.92 -37.88 -4.93
N ASP A 211 -10.84 -38.32 -4.07
CA ASP A 211 -11.58 -37.48 -3.12
C ASP A 211 -10.62 -36.75 -2.16
N TRP A 212 -9.52 -37.41 -1.76
CA TRP A 212 -8.45 -36.82 -0.95
C TRP A 212 -7.65 -35.77 -1.70
N TYR A 213 -7.17 -36.09 -2.90
CA TYR A 213 -6.29 -35.21 -3.67
C TYR A 213 -6.99 -33.90 -4.06
N ASP A 214 -8.28 -33.99 -4.43
CA ASP A 214 -9.07 -32.82 -4.78
C ASP A 214 -9.25 -31.92 -3.54
N VAL A 215 -9.72 -32.46 -2.41
CA VAL A 215 -9.86 -31.70 -1.14
C VAL A 215 -8.53 -31.11 -0.64
N CYS A 216 -7.40 -31.79 -0.84
CA CYS A 216 -6.09 -31.23 -0.49
C CYS A 216 -5.65 -30.11 -1.43
N SER A 217 -5.99 -30.19 -2.72
CA SER A 217 -5.69 -29.13 -3.68
C SER A 217 -6.52 -27.89 -3.35
N ASP A 218 -7.84 -28.07 -3.15
CA ASP A 218 -8.77 -26.99 -2.83
C ASP A 218 -8.36 -26.23 -1.54
N GLU A 219 -7.87 -26.92 -0.49
CA GLU A 219 -7.33 -26.29 0.72
C GLU A 219 -6.00 -25.56 0.48
N TYR A 220 -5.08 -26.18 -0.27
CA TYR A 220 -3.76 -25.59 -0.52
C TYR A 220 -3.86 -24.32 -1.37
N ASP A 221 -4.70 -24.35 -2.41
CA ASP A 221 -4.92 -23.22 -3.31
C ASP A 221 -5.56 -22.05 -2.52
N GLN A 222 -6.64 -22.29 -1.74
CA GLN A 222 -7.24 -21.27 -0.85
C GLN A 222 -6.25 -20.68 0.17
N TRP A 223 -5.40 -21.50 0.79
CA TRP A 223 -4.36 -21.01 1.71
C TRP A 223 -3.31 -20.18 0.97
N TYR A 224 -2.86 -20.62 -0.19
CA TYR A 224 -1.82 -19.96 -0.98
C TYR A 224 -2.29 -18.60 -1.50
N ASP A 225 -3.51 -18.54 -2.03
CA ASP A 225 -4.12 -17.30 -2.51
C ASP A 225 -4.33 -16.32 -1.35
N THR A 226 -4.88 -16.79 -0.22
CA THR A 226 -5.05 -15.94 0.98
C THR A 226 -3.73 -15.45 1.56
N SER A 227 -2.70 -16.29 1.57
CA SER A 227 -1.37 -15.89 2.06
C SER A 227 -0.69 -14.89 1.13
N SER A 228 -0.89 -15.02 -0.19
CA SER A 228 -0.37 -14.07 -1.17
C SER A 228 -1.07 -12.71 -1.03
N GLU A 229 -2.41 -12.69 -0.98
CA GLU A 229 -3.22 -11.49 -0.77
C GLU A 229 -2.85 -10.77 0.55
N VAL A 230 -2.76 -11.51 1.67
CA VAL A 230 -2.36 -10.94 2.96
C VAL A 230 -0.93 -10.40 2.94
N TYR A 231 -0.02 -11.05 2.22
CA TYR A 231 1.35 -10.57 2.05
C TYR A 231 1.40 -9.27 1.25
N ASP A 232 0.71 -9.21 0.11
CA ASP A 232 0.72 -8.05 -0.79
C ASP A 232 0.01 -6.84 -0.13
N LEU A 233 -1.10 -7.05 0.57
CA LEU A 233 -1.77 -6.03 1.40
C LEU A 233 -0.84 -5.43 2.47
N TYR A 234 -0.13 -6.29 3.22
CA TYR A 234 0.86 -5.84 4.22
C TYR A 234 2.05 -5.12 3.55
N TYR A 235 2.57 -5.67 2.46
CA TYR A 235 3.79 -5.17 1.82
C TYR A 235 3.58 -3.79 1.19
N ASP A 236 2.45 -3.57 0.53
CA ASP A 236 2.09 -2.25 -0.01
C ASP A 236 1.78 -1.26 1.12
N ALA A 237 1.14 -1.69 2.22
CA ALA A 237 0.92 -0.84 3.38
C ALA A 237 2.23 -0.36 4.02
N ALA A 238 3.14 -1.29 4.32
CA ALA A 238 4.45 -0.99 4.89
C ALA A 238 5.30 -0.11 3.95
N SER A 239 5.31 -0.42 2.64
CA SER A 239 6.07 0.33 1.63
C SER A 239 5.56 1.77 1.48
N ASP A 240 4.23 1.97 1.44
CA ASP A 240 3.62 3.29 1.30
C ASP A 240 3.75 4.14 2.56
N ILE A 241 3.67 3.54 3.76
CA ILE A 241 3.95 4.24 5.03
C ILE A 241 5.43 4.64 5.11
N TYR A 242 6.35 3.77 4.70
CA TYR A 242 7.79 4.06 4.68
C TYR A 242 8.13 5.20 3.71
N SER A 243 7.56 5.18 2.49
CA SER A 243 7.77 6.27 1.52
C SER A 243 7.21 7.58 2.06
N PHE A 244 5.97 7.58 2.57
CA PHE A 244 5.35 8.76 3.17
C PHE A 244 6.18 9.33 4.32
N TYR A 245 6.72 8.49 5.21
CA TYR A 245 7.66 8.89 6.25
C TYR A 245 8.93 9.54 5.65
N CYS A 246 9.54 8.93 4.64
CA CYS A 246 10.77 9.43 4.02
C CYS A 246 10.56 10.79 3.33
N ASP A 247 9.47 10.95 2.59
CA ASP A 247 9.11 12.19 1.91
C ASP A 247 8.81 13.31 2.94
N MET A 248 7.95 13.03 3.94
CA MET A 248 7.67 13.97 5.03
C MET A 248 8.93 14.39 5.79
N SER A 249 9.86 13.45 6.04
CA SER A 249 11.13 13.71 6.71
C SER A 249 12.06 14.59 5.88
N SER A 250 12.14 14.35 4.55
CA SER A 250 12.90 15.18 3.61
C SER A 250 12.42 16.63 3.63
N GLU A 251 11.11 16.85 3.55
CA GLU A 251 10.55 18.19 3.47
C GLU A 251 10.65 18.93 4.81
N LEU A 252 10.42 18.25 5.94
CA LEU A 252 10.66 18.81 7.26
C LEU A 252 12.15 19.14 7.50
N TYR A 253 13.08 18.28 7.08
CA TYR A 253 14.53 18.54 7.17
C TYR A 253 14.97 19.76 6.36
N SER A 254 14.36 19.98 5.19
CA SER A 254 14.68 21.11 4.32
C SER A 254 13.97 22.41 4.74
N GLY A 255 12.94 22.33 5.59
CA GLY A 255 12.07 23.43 6.00
C GLY A 255 11.01 23.82 4.96
N ASP A 256 10.72 22.93 4.00
CA ASP A 256 9.80 23.18 2.88
C ASP A 256 8.37 22.74 3.24
N TYR A 257 7.74 23.52 4.13
CA TYR A 257 6.37 23.23 4.61
C TYR A 257 5.31 23.29 3.50
N GLU A 258 5.57 23.97 2.38
CA GLU A 258 4.65 23.98 1.23
C GLU A 258 4.67 22.63 0.50
N ARG A 259 5.84 22.00 0.36
CA ARG A 259 5.95 20.61 -0.13
C ARG A 259 5.47 19.57 0.88
N ALA A 260 5.75 19.75 2.17
CA ALA A 260 5.25 18.83 3.21
C ALA A 260 3.70 18.74 3.23
N GLU A 261 3.00 19.86 3.01
CA GLU A 261 1.53 19.86 2.86
C GLU A 261 1.07 19.20 1.53
N LYS A 262 1.87 19.24 0.44
CA LYS A 262 1.57 18.48 -0.80
C LYS A 262 1.75 16.97 -0.60
N VAL A 263 2.83 16.54 0.05
CA VAL A 263 3.07 15.12 0.43
C VAL A 263 1.92 14.59 1.29
N TYR A 264 1.53 15.33 2.32
CA TYR A 264 0.36 15.02 3.15
C TYR A 264 -0.95 14.98 2.35
N GLY A 265 -1.14 15.89 1.38
CA GLY A 265 -2.28 15.89 0.46
C GLY A 265 -2.41 14.60 -0.36
N ARG A 266 -1.34 14.21 -1.07
CA ARG A 266 -1.33 12.96 -1.88
C ARG A 266 -1.58 11.72 -1.03
N PHE A 267 -1.09 11.70 0.21
CA PHE A 267 -1.31 10.57 1.11
C PHE A 267 -2.78 10.48 1.59
N LEU A 268 -3.48 11.61 1.76
CA LEU A 268 -4.94 11.61 1.98
C LEU A 268 -5.72 11.11 0.74
N GLU A 269 -5.25 11.41 -0.46
CA GLU A 269 -5.85 10.91 -1.71
C GLU A 269 -5.65 9.38 -1.84
N LYS A 270 -4.46 8.86 -1.51
CA LYS A 270 -4.20 7.42 -1.39
C LYS A 270 -5.11 6.74 -0.35
N ILE A 271 -5.34 7.36 0.81
CA ILE A 271 -6.31 6.89 1.82
C ILE A 271 -7.74 6.84 1.25
N ALA A 272 -8.14 7.83 0.45
CA ALA A 272 -9.48 7.84 -0.17
C ALA A 272 -9.63 6.75 -1.24
N LYS A 273 -8.57 6.44 -2.00
CA LYS A 273 -8.52 5.32 -2.96
C LYS A 273 -8.66 3.97 -2.25
N ALA A 274 -7.82 3.70 -1.25
CA ALA A 274 -7.84 2.43 -0.50
C ALA A 274 -9.22 2.13 0.14
N LYS A 275 -9.96 3.17 0.58
CA LYS A 275 -11.33 3.04 1.12
C LYS A 275 -12.42 2.80 0.08
N GLY A 276 -12.10 2.75 -1.21
CA GLY A 276 -13.09 2.82 -2.31
C GLY A 276 -13.90 4.12 -2.34
N GLN A 277 -13.45 5.18 -1.64
CA GLN A 277 -14.12 6.48 -1.63
C GLN A 277 -13.83 7.25 -2.92
N GLU A 278 -12.62 7.11 -3.46
CA GLU A 278 -12.39 7.27 -4.90
C GLU A 278 -12.78 6.00 -5.64
N THR A 279 -14.07 5.66 -5.60
CA THR A 279 -14.64 4.81 -6.64
C THR A 279 -14.60 5.60 -7.94
N GLY A 280 -13.54 5.37 -8.73
CA GLY A 280 -13.51 5.61 -10.17
C GLY A 280 -14.69 4.88 -10.79
N ARG A 281 -15.83 5.59 -10.85
CA ARG A 281 -17.15 4.97 -11.05
C ARG A 281 -17.20 4.36 -12.45
N ALA A 282 -16.96 3.05 -12.52
CA ALA A 282 -17.03 2.15 -13.67
C ALA A 282 -17.57 2.88 -14.91
N ASN A 283 -16.64 3.50 -15.65
CA ASN A 283 -16.95 4.42 -16.71
C ASN A 283 -17.35 3.59 -17.94
N THR A 284 -18.64 3.27 -18.03
CA THR A 284 -19.25 2.58 -19.17
C THR A 284 -19.26 3.40 -20.47
N GLU A 285 -18.65 4.59 -20.47
CA GLU A 285 -18.37 5.42 -21.64
C GLU A 285 -16.84 5.62 -21.86
N ALA A 286 -15.98 4.89 -21.12
CA ALA A 286 -14.54 4.85 -21.34
C ALA A 286 -14.18 4.29 -22.72
N THR A 287 -13.09 4.78 -23.30
CA THR A 287 -12.63 4.38 -24.64
C THR A 287 -11.12 4.32 -24.68
N PHE A 288 -10.58 3.23 -25.20
CA PHE A 288 -9.13 3.08 -25.40
C PHE A 288 -8.64 4.06 -26.49
N ASP A 289 -7.97 5.12 -26.07
CA ASP A 289 -7.29 6.11 -26.93
C ASP A 289 -6.01 6.53 -26.22
N THR A 290 -4.85 6.32 -26.84
CA THR A 290 -3.54 6.69 -26.26
C THR A 290 -3.01 8.04 -26.78
N ALA A 291 -3.86 8.84 -27.44
CA ALA A 291 -3.47 10.17 -27.92
C ALA A 291 -3.35 11.18 -26.77
N LEU A 292 -2.12 11.70 -26.55
CA LEU A 292 -1.82 12.68 -25.50
C LEU A 292 -2.84 13.81 -25.39
N ARG A 293 -3.41 13.95 -24.19
CA ARG A 293 -4.24 15.10 -23.78
C ARG A 293 -3.34 16.28 -23.40
N THR A 294 -3.88 17.49 -23.45
CA THR A 294 -3.12 18.73 -23.18
C THR A 294 -3.46 19.32 -21.81
N ALA A 295 -2.44 19.54 -20.98
CA ALA A 295 -2.51 20.35 -19.76
C ALA A 295 -1.80 21.71 -19.94
N SER A 296 -2.04 22.63 -19.01
CA SER A 296 -1.51 24.01 -18.98
C SER A 296 -0.50 24.26 -17.85
N SER A 297 -0.54 23.46 -16.79
CA SER A 297 0.46 23.38 -15.71
C SER A 297 0.86 21.92 -15.46
N THR A 298 1.88 21.71 -14.62
CA THR A 298 2.25 20.40 -14.09
C THR A 298 1.11 19.79 -13.27
N GLU A 299 0.47 20.59 -12.40
CA GLU A 299 -0.68 20.17 -11.59
C GLU A 299 -1.86 19.69 -12.46
N GLU A 300 -2.17 20.40 -13.56
CA GLU A 300 -3.20 19.95 -14.52
C GLU A 300 -2.73 18.69 -15.29
N MET A 301 -1.41 18.48 -15.44
CA MET A 301 -0.87 17.27 -16.06
C MET A 301 -0.97 16.06 -15.11
N GLU A 302 -0.75 16.22 -13.80
CA GLU A 302 -0.87 15.17 -12.78
C GLU A 302 -2.25 14.48 -12.91
N THR A 303 -3.34 15.24 -12.77
CA THR A 303 -4.72 14.73 -12.92
C THR A 303 -5.01 14.20 -14.33
N VAL A 304 -4.44 14.79 -15.38
CA VAL A 304 -4.65 14.37 -16.77
C VAL A 304 -3.98 13.03 -17.09
N ILE A 305 -2.82 12.75 -16.51
CA ILE A 305 -2.11 11.48 -16.65
C ILE A 305 -2.94 10.38 -16.02
N GLU A 306 -3.23 10.51 -14.72
CA GLU A 306 -4.01 9.57 -13.92
C GLU A 306 -5.35 9.23 -14.60
N THR A 307 -6.18 10.25 -14.84
CA THR A 307 -7.50 10.07 -15.49
C THR A 307 -7.38 9.33 -16.82
N HIS A 308 -6.31 9.58 -17.60
CA HIS A 308 -6.17 8.95 -18.90
C HIS A 308 -5.70 7.49 -18.83
N VAL A 309 -4.82 7.16 -17.89
CA VAL A 309 -4.38 5.78 -17.66
C VAL A 309 -5.56 4.95 -17.16
N THR A 310 -6.29 5.40 -16.14
CA THR A 310 -7.49 4.72 -15.63
C THR A 310 -8.60 4.58 -16.68
N GLU A 311 -8.81 5.58 -17.55
CA GLU A 311 -9.77 5.42 -18.66
C GLU A 311 -9.32 4.40 -19.72
N CYS A 312 -8.01 4.11 -19.83
CA CYS A 312 -7.49 3.08 -20.74
C CYS A 312 -7.54 1.67 -20.10
N THR A 313 -7.19 1.52 -18.82
CA THR A 313 -7.35 0.24 -18.10
C THR A 313 -8.82 -0.16 -18.04
N GLN A 314 -9.69 0.79 -17.69
CA GLN A 314 -11.12 0.54 -17.60
C GLN A 314 -11.78 0.28 -18.97
N ALA A 315 -11.26 0.84 -20.07
CA ALA A 315 -11.73 0.46 -21.41
C ALA A 315 -11.42 -1.02 -21.72
N LEU A 316 -10.22 -1.50 -21.36
CA LEU A 316 -9.82 -2.90 -21.54
C LEU A 316 -10.66 -3.85 -20.67
N TRP A 317 -10.98 -3.46 -19.43
CA TRP A 317 -11.95 -4.15 -18.57
C TRP A 317 -13.35 -4.24 -19.20
N ASN A 318 -13.91 -3.13 -19.69
CA ASN A 318 -15.22 -3.13 -20.36
C ASN A 318 -15.24 -4.07 -21.59
N GLU A 319 -14.12 -4.18 -22.33
CA GLU A 319 -13.98 -5.10 -23.46
C GLU A 319 -13.90 -6.58 -23.00
N TRP A 320 -13.19 -6.86 -21.90
CA TRP A 320 -13.19 -8.19 -21.28
C TRP A 320 -14.59 -8.62 -20.78
N GLU A 321 -15.25 -7.79 -19.97
CA GLU A 321 -16.60 -8.08 -19.45
C GLU A 321 -17.58 -8.38 -20.59
N THR A 322 -17.49 -7.58 -21.67
CA THR A 322 -18.34 -7.74 -22.86
C THR A 322 -18.07 -9.06 -23.61
N MET A 323 -16.84 -9.57 -23.57
CA MET A 323 -16.50 -10.88 -24.14
C MET A 323 -16.91 -12.04 -23.21
N ALA A 324 -16.63 -11.92 -21.91
CA ALA A 324 -16.91 -12.97 -20.92
C ALA A 324 -18.40 -13.25 -20.75
N ALA A 325 -19.26 -12.23 -20.84
CA ALA A 325 -20.71 -12.33 -20.61
C ALA A 325 -21.51 -13.23 -21.59
N ASP A 326 -20.89 -13.75 -22.66
CA ASP A 326 -21.46 -14.76 -23.58
C ASP A 326 -20.73 -16.14 -23.45
N ILE A 327 -19.91 -16.35 -22.41
CA ILE A 327 -19.01 -17.51 -22.23
C ILE A 327 -19.10 -18.08 -20.80
N ASP A 328 -20.28 -18.57 -20.39
CA ASP A 328 -20.51 -19.14 -19.04
C ASP A 328 -20.22 -20.66 -18.92
N THR A 329 -19.91 -21.36 -20.02
CA THR A 329 -19.76 -22.83 -20.02
C THR A 329 -18.58 -23.35 -20.83
N PHE A 330 -18.14 -24.59 -20.56
CA PHE A 330 -17.01 -25.21 -21.28
C PHE A 330 -17.26 -25.35 -22.78
N ASP A 331 -18.49 -25.65 -23.22
CA ASP A 331 -18.82 -25.72 -24.65
C ASP A 331 -18.67 -24.33 -25.30
N GLU A 332 -19.15 -23.26 -24.64
CA GLU A 332 -19.01 -21.88 -25.11
C GLU A 332 -17.55 -21.39 -25.08
N TYR A 333 -16.78 -21.76 -24.06
CA TYR A 333 -15.33 -21.54 -23.99
C TYR A 333 -14.61 -22.23 -25.16
N LYS A 334 -14.98 -23.47 -25.50
CA LYS A 334 -14.40 -24.18 -26.66
C LYS A 334 -14.85 -23.61 -28.00
N GLU A 335 -16.02 -22.98 -28.11
CA GLU A 335 -16.44 -22.26 -29.33
C GLU A 335 -15.77 -20.89 -29.48
N ASN A 336 -15.40 -20.22 -28.38
CA ASN A 336 -14.78 -18.88 -28.38
C ASN A 336 -13.25 -18.87 -28.18
N VAL A 337 -12.61 -20.05 -28.16
CA VAL A 337 -11.18 -20.22 -27.84
C VAL A 337 -10.22 -19.32 -28.64
N ASP A 338 -10.44 -19.18 -29.96
CA ASP A 338 -9.65 -18.29 -30.84
C ASP A 338 -9.76 -16.81 -30.45
N SER A 339 -10.86 -16.40 -29.80
CA SER A 339 -11.08 -15.02 -29.34
C SER A 339 -10.46 -14.79 -27.97
N ILE A 340 -10.48 -15.79 -27.09
CA ILE A 340 -9.81 -15.74 -25.77
C ILE A 340 -8.28 -15.67 -25.95
N GLU A 341 -7.71 -16.48 -26.85
CA GLU A 341 -6.28 -16.37 -27.25
C GLU A 341 -5.97 -14.96 -27.79
N ALA A 342 -6.78 -14.45 -28.72
CA ALA A 342 -6.58 -13.12 -29.29
C ALA A 342 -6.72 -11.97 -28.27
N PHE A 343 -7.53 -12.14 -27.21
CA PHE A 343 -7.70 -11.13 -26.17
C PHE A 343 -6.50 -11.06 -25.22
N HIS A 344 -5.84 -12.18 -24.91
CA HIS A 344 -4.58 -12.16 -24.15
C HIS A 344 -3.50 -11.35 -24.89
N THR A 345 -3.32 -11.59 -26.19
CA THR A 345 -2.42 -10.76 -27.03
C THR A 345 -2.89 -9.32 -27.15
N HIS A 346 -4.20 -9.04 -27.08
CA HIS A 346 -4.68 -7.67 -27.03
C HIS A 346 -4.29 -6.96 -25.72
N ILE A 347 -4.32 -7.65 -24.57
CA ILE A 347 -3.84 -7.09 -23.29
C ILE A 347 -2.34 -6.75 -23.37
N GLU A 348 -1.52 -7.62 -23.95
CA GLU A 348 -0.09 -7.34 -24.20
C GLU A 348 0.10 -6.05 -25.03
N GLU A 349 -0.59 -5.95 -26.17
CA GLU A 349 -0.54 -4.77 -27.05
C GLU A 349 -1.10 -3.51 -26.36
N ALA A 350 -2.15 -3.63 -25.55
CA ALA A 350 -2.81 -2.53 -24.87
C ALA A 350 -1.96 -1.97 -23.72
N ALA A 351 -1.45 -2.84 -22.84
CA ALA A 351 -0.55 -2.44 -21.75
C ALA A 351 0.71 -1.76 -22.29
N SER A 352 1.32 -2.32 -23.34
CA SER A 352 2.49 -1.71 -24.00
C SER A 352 2.17 -0.30 -24.53
N GLN A 353 0.99 -0.10 -25.14
CA GLN A 353 0.57 1.23 -25.61
C GLN A 353 0.30 2.22 -24.46
N ILE A 354 -0.27 1.78 -23.34
CA ILE A 354 -0.46 2.63 -22.15
C ILE A 354 0.89 3.04 -21.55
N LEU A 355 1.84 2.10 -21.43
CA LEU A 355 3.19 2.36 -20.91
C LEU A 355 3.98 3.34 -21.80
N VAL A 356 3.84 3.22 -23.13
CA VAL A 356 4.41 4.19 -24.07
C VAL A 356 3.72 5.56 -23.97
N MET A 357 2.42 5.60 -23.68
CA MET A 357 1.68 6.85 -23.42
C MET A 357 2.17 7.53 -22.12
N ILE A 358 2.44 6.76 -21.06
CA ILE A 358 3.01 7.26 -19.79
C ILE A 358 4.40 7.89 -20.05
N CYS A 359 5.26 7.24 -20.85
CA CYS A 359 6.53 7.83 -21.26
C CYS A 359 6.38 9.12 -22.10
N ASP A 360 5.42 9.14 -23.04
CA ASP A 360 5.08 10.34 -23.83
C ASP A 360 4.60 11.50 -22.93
N TYR A 361 3.79 11.21 -21.90
CA TYR A 361 3.39 12.17 -20.87
C TYR A 361 4.58 12.66 -20.07
N GLY A 362 5.50 11.79 -19.66
CA GLY A 362 6.74 12.19 -19.01
C GLY A 362 7.57 13.14 -19.87
N ALA A 363 7.72 12.85 -21.15
CA ALA A 363 8.40 13.72 -22.11
C ALA A 363 7.70 15.09 -22.32
N ALA A 364 6.41 15.21 -21.99
CA ALA A 364 5.64 16.46 -21.96
C ALA A 364 5.78 17.20 -20.62
N TYR A 365 5.61 16.51 -19.50
CA TYR A 365 5.72 17.03 -18.12
C TYR A 365 7.12 17.59 -17.85
N ALA A 366 8.16 16.78 -18.08
CA ALA A 366 9.56 17.20 -18.03
C ALA A 366 9.83 18.40 -18.98
N GLY A 367 9.11 18.45 -20.10
CA GLY A 367 9.12 19.57 -21.02
C GLY A 367 8.53 20.85 -20.45
N MET A 368 7.51 20.80 -19.59
CA MET A 368 6.96 21.96 -18.90
C MET A 368 7.96 22.53 -17.89
N ILE A 369 8.56 21.66 -17.05
CA ILE A 369 9.53 22.05 -16.02
C ILE A 369 10.75 22.73 -16.66
N ILE A 370 11.40 22.07 -17.63
CA ILE A 370 12.64 22.57 -18.26
C ILE A 370 12.41 23.85 -19.09
N GLN A 371 11.18 24.11 -19.55
CA GLN A 371 10.82 25.34 -20.28
C GLN A 371 10.30 26.47 -19.39
N SER A 372 10.28 26.29 -18.07
CA SER A 372 9.92 27.34 -17.10
C SER A 372 11.02 28.41 -16.97
N ASP A 373 10.65 29.60 -16.47
CA ASP A 373 11.59 30.65 -16.04
C ASP A 373 12.12 30.41 -14.59
N SER A 374 11.90 29.21 -14.02
CA SER A 374 12.27 28.83 -12.65
C SER A 374 13.78 28.64 -12.46
N SER A 375 14.27 28.56 -11.21
CA SER A 375 15.68 28.21 -10.96
C SER A 375 15.91 26.70 -11.02
N PRO A 376 17.15 26.22 -11.24
CA PRO A 376 17.43 24.77 -11.26
C PRO A 376 17.10 24.03 -9.96
N LYS A 377 17.01 24.73 -8.81
CA LYS A 377 16.57 24.13 -7.54
C LYS A 377 15.06 23.98 -7.48
N ASP A 378 14.33 24.92 -8.05
CA ASP A 378 12.86 24.86 -8.11
C ASP A 378 12.45 23.80 -9.14
N MET A 379 13.09 23.79 -10.32
CA MET A 379 12.95 22.72 -11.32
C MET A 379 13.29 21.33 -10.75
N TYR A 380 14.31 21.22 -9.89
CA TYR A 380 14.63 19.96 -9.20
C TYR A 380 13.45 19.52 -8.31
N ASN A 381 12.90 20.44 -7.50
CA ASN A 381 11.74 20.16 -6.65
C ASN A 381 10.50 19.75 -7.51
N ASP A 382 10.25 20.43 -8.63
CA ASP A 382 9.17 20.10 -9.59
C ASP A 382 9.34 18.69 -10.20
N PHE A 383 10.56 18.14 -10.24
CA PHE A 383 10.87 16.80 -10.76
C PHE A 383 10.69 15.67 -9.74
N GLU A 384 10.58 15.97 -8.44
CA GLU A 384 10.16 14.96 -7.46
C GLU A 384 8.68 14.64 -7.67
N ASP A 385 7.82 15.66 -7.85
CA ASP A 385 6.40 15.46 -8.18
C ASP A 385 6.20 14.70 -9.52
N PHE A 386 7.13 14.85 -10.47
CA PHE A 386 7.17 14.05 -11.70
C PHE A 386 7.41 12.55 -11.42
N LYS A 387 8.33 12.21 -10.51
CA LYS A 387 8.60 10.81 -10.12
C LYS A 387 7.33 10.20 -9.56
N ASP A 388 6.70 10.88 -8.61
CA ASP A 388 5.55 10.36 -7.88
C ASP A 388 4.39 10.10 -8.86
N CYS A 389 4.02 11.09 -9.66
CA CYS A 389 2.95 10.99 -10.65
C CYS A 389 3.16 9.90 -11.73
N LEU A 390 4.39 9.71 -12.22
CA LEU A 390 4.63 8.86 -13.41
C LEU A 390 5.29 7.52 -13.11
N TYR A 391 6.29 7.47 -12.23
CA TYR A 391 7.04 6.27 -11.87
C TYR A 391 6.38 5.49 -10.72
N GLU A 392 5.56 6.15 -9.90
CA GLU A 392 4.83 5.53 -8.80
C GLU A 392 3.35 5.39 -9.20
N ASP A 393 2.58 6.46 -9.25
CA ASP A 393 1.12 6.39 -9.48
C ASP A 393 0.75 5.82 -10.86
N ALA A 394 1.14 6.47 -11.97
CA ALA A 394 0.72 6.04 -13.31
C ALA A 394 1.22 4.64 -13.69
N CYS A 395 2.43 4.27 -13.24
CA CYS A 395 2.95 2.90 -13.42
C CYS A 395 2.28 1.90 -12.48
N LYS A 396 1.82 2.28 -11.27
CA LYS A 396 1.08 1.40 -10.37
C LYS A 396 -0.30 1.04 -10.95
N ILE A 397 -1.03 2.01 -11.52
CA ILE A 397 -2.34 1.75 -12.19
C ILE A 397 -2.22 0.66 -13.29
N VAL A 398 -1.09 0.56 -14.01
CA VAL A 398 -0.87 -0.50 -15.02
C VAL A 398 -0.47 -1.85 -14.42
N LYS A 399 0.22 -1.85 -13.26
CA LYS A 399 0.53 -3.10 -12.52
C LYS A 399 -0.76 -3.68 -11.98
N ASP A 400 -1.48 -2.90 -11.19
CA ASP A 400 -2.61 -3.36 -10.41
C ASP A 400 -3.76 -3.74 -11.36
N GLU A 401 -4.35 -2.77 -12.08
CA GLU A 401 -5.58 -3.00 -12.86
C GLU A 401 -5.44 -3.91 -14.09
N ILE A 402 -4.22 -4.22 -14.55
CA ILE A 402 -3.99 -5.09 -15.71
C ILE A 402 -3.19 -6.35 -15.35
N TYR A 403 -1.99 -6.20 -14.76
CA TYR A 403 -1.10 -7.33 -14.51
C TYR A 403 -1.58 -8.20 -13.34
N GLU A 404 -2.16 -7.59 -12.30
CA GLU A 404 -2.71 -8.27 -11.14
C GLU A 404 -4.19 -8.57 -11.30
N ASP A 405 -5.05 -7.55 -11.39
CA ASP A 405 -6.50 -7.70 -11.35
C ASP A 405 -7.08 -8.37 -12.60
N LEU A 406 -6.92 -7.75 -13.79
CA LEU A 406 -7.56 -8.25 -15.02
C LEU A 406 -7.04 -9.63 -15.43
N LEU A 407 -5.72 -9.85 -15.33
CA LEU A 407 -5.12 -11.15 -15.59
C LEU A 407 -5.36 -12.16 -14.45
N GLY A 408 -5.67 -11.70 -13.23
CA GLY A 408 -6.17 -12.54 -12.13
C GLY A 408 -7.57 -13.06 -12.43
N GLU A 409 -8.55 -12.17 -12.52
CA GLU A 409 -9.96 -12.49 -12.83
C GLU A 409 -10.09 -13.33 -14.13
N MET A 410 -9.24 -13.10 -15.14
CA MET A 410 -9.20 -13.94 -16.34
C MET A 410 -8.71 -15.39 -16.09
N LYS A 411 -7.72 -15.60 -15.22
CA LYS A 411 -7.33 -16.94 -14.76
C LYS A 411 -8.49 -17.55 -13.98
N ASP A 412 -9.06 -16.81 -13.06
CA ASP A 412 -9.98 -17.35 -12.07
C ASP A 412 -11.31 -17.75 -12.75
N TYR A 413 -11.89 -16.87 -13.59
CA TYR A 413 -13.11 -17.15 -14.35
C TYR A 413 -12.95 -18.31 -15.35
N TYR A 414 -11.88 -18.32 -16.16
CA TYR A 414 -11.71 -19.34 -17.22
C TYR A 414 -11.00 -20.61 -16.78
N TYR A 415 -9.84 -20.51 -16.12
CA TYR A 415 -8.97 -21.64 -15.77
C TYR A 415 -9.39 -22.33 -14.47
N GLU A 416 -9.99 -21.60 -13.50
CA GLU A 416 -10.31 -22.13 -12.16
C GLU A 416 -11.81 -22.28 -11.91
N GLY A 417 -12.65 -21.52 -12.63
CA GLY A 417 -14.06 -21.81 -12.86
C GLY A 417 -14.25 -22.76 -14.05
N ILE A 418 -14.53 -22.19 -15.23
CA ILE A 418 -15.15 -22.91 -16.36
C ILE A 418 -14.40 -24.18 -16.81
N ILE A 419 -13.07 -24.15 -16.84
CA ILE A 419 -12.27 -25.32 -17.22
C ILE A 419 -12.17 -26.33 -16.06
N GLN A 420 -12.07 -25.89 -14.81
CA GLN A 420 -11.99 -26.79 -13.65
C GLN A 420 -13.31 -27.56 -13.45
N ASP A 421 -14.45 -26.86 -13.47
CA ASP A 421 -15.79 -27.46 -13.37
C ASP A 421 -16.06 -28.53 -14.44
N ALA A 422 -15.40 -28.42 -15.59
CA ALA A 422 -15.54 -29.38 -16.69
C ALA A 422 -14.81 -30.72 -16.45
N LYS A 423 -13.88 -30.81 -15.48
CA LYS A 423 -12.95 -31.92 -15.21
C LYS A 423 -13.60 -33.32 -15.30
N ASP A 424 -14.72 -33.52 -14.61
CA ASP A 424 -15.46 -34.80 -14.59
C ASP A 424 -16.59 -34.90 -15.64
N SER A 425 -16.93 -33.77 -16.27
CA SER A 425 -18.03 -33.67 -17.24
C SER A 425 -17.60 -33.97 -18.68
N VAL A 426 -16.32 -33.73 -19.03
CA VAL A 426 -15.81 -33.83 -20.40
C VAL A 426 -14.68 -34.87 -20.52
N PRO A 427 -14.26 -35.28 -21.74
CA PRO A 427 -13.13 -36.18 -21.90
C PRO A 427 -11.83 -35.55 -21.38
N TYR A 428 -11.10 -36.26 -20.50
CA TYR A 428 -9.84 -35.80 -19.91
C TYR A 428 -8.82 -35.24 -20.92
N SER A 429 -8.77 -35.76 -22.15
CA SER A 429 -7.88 -35.24 -23.21
C SER A 429 -8.29 -33.86 -23.74
N GLU A 430 -9.58 -33.52 -23.69
CA GLU A 430 -10.13 -32.24 -24.14
C GLU A 430 -10.03 -31.21 -22.99
N TRP A 431 -10.29 -31.64 -21.75
CA TRP A 431 -10.02 -30.87 -20.53
C TRP A 431 -8.54 -30.50 -20.37
N SER A 432 -7.64 -31.49 -20.44
CA SER A 432 -6.19 -31.28 -20.28
C SER A 432 -5.56 -30.49 -21.42
N GLU A 433 -6.22 -30.40 -22.58
CA GLU A 433 -5.81 -29.52 -23.68
C GLU A 433 -6.25 -28.08 -23.39
N ALA A 434 -7.53 -27.87 -23.05
CA ALA A 434 -8.06 -26.56 -22.65
C ALA A 434 -7.29 -25.95 -21.46
N ARG A 435 -7.08 -26.72 -20.38
CA ARG A 435 -6.38 -26.27 -19.17
C ARG A 435 -4.93 -25.88 -19.45
N ARG A 436 -4.22 -26.65 -20.28
CA ARG A 436 -2.86 -26.34 -20.72
C ARG A 436 -2.80 -25.05 -21.54
N ASP A 437 -3.70 -24.91 -22.51
CA ASP A 437 -3.64 -23.80 -23.47
C ASP A 437 -4.06 -22.48 -22.81
N ALA A 438 -5.09 -22.50 -21.94
CA ALA A 438 -5.46 -21.37 -21.08
C ALA A 438 -4.28 -20.89 -20.20
N TYR A 439 -3.62 -21.82 -19.49
CA TYR A 439 -2.47 -21.48 -18.65
C TYR A 439 -1.31 -20.86 -19.45
N ASN A 440 -1.06 -21.34 -20.68
CA ASN A 440 -0.01 -20.77 -21.53
C ASN A 440 -0.34 -19.31 -21.90
N TRP A 441 -1.54 -19.02 -22.40
CA TRP A 441 -1.91 -17.66 -22.79
C TRP A 441 -1.88 -16.68 -21.61
N TRP A 442 -2.37 -17.10 -20.44
CA TRP A 442 -2.27 -16.33 -19.21
C TRP A 442 -0.80 -16.08 -18.80
N SER A 443 0.02 -17.14 -18.78
CA SER A 443 1.42 -17.05 -18.34
C SER A 443 2.30 -16.28 -19.32
N ASP A 444 2.04 -16.34 -20.63
CA ASP A 444 2.76 -15.60 -21.65
C ASP A 444 2.38 -14.10 -21.56
N ALA A 445 1.07 -13.78 -21.53
CA ALA A 445 0.60 -12.39 -21.42
C ALA A 445 1.03 -11.73 -20.09
N ARG A 446 0.87 -12.41 -18.95
CA ARG A 446 1.33 -11.91 -17.64
C ARG A 446 2.84 -11.67 -17.62
N GLY A 447 3.61 -12.47 -18.35
CA GLY A 447 5.06 -12.30 -18.54
C GLY A 447 5.43 -11.07 -19.38
N GLU A 448 4.81 -10.90 -20.55
CA GLU A 448 5.11 -9.79 -21.47
C GLU A 448 4.61 -8.43 -20.93
N VAL A 449 3.46 -8.39 -20.23
CA VAL A 449 2.98 -7.20 -19.51
C VAL A 449 3.96 -6.82 -18.40
N TYR A 450 4.37 -7.77 -17.55
CA TYR A 450 5.35 -7.50 -16.49
C TYR A 450 6.70 -7.03 -17.03
N SER A 451 7.20 -7.65 -18.11
CA SER A 451 8.46 -7.22 -18.74
C SER A 451 8.35 -5.80 -19.29
N SER A 452 7.24 -5.48 -19.98
CA SER A 452 6.97 -4.14 -20.52
C SER A 452 6.89 -3.10 -19.40
N TRP A 453 6.19 -3.42 -18.30
CA TRP A 453 6.07 -2.56 -17.13
C TRP A 453 7.42 -2.32 -16.45
N SER A 454 8.21 -3.38 -16.24
CA SER A 454 9.50 -3.32 -15.55
C SER A 454 10.54 -2.53 -16.34
N ASP A 455 10.64 -2.76 -17.67
CA ASP A 455 11.51 -1.97 -18.56
C ASP A 455 11.07 -0.50 -18.59
N THR A 456 9.76 -0.22 -18.68
CA THR A 456 9.21 1.15 -18.67
C THR A 456 9.51 1.88 -17.36
N ARG A 457 9.31 1.20 -16.23
CA ARG A 457 9.54 1.75 -14.89
C ARG A 457 11.03 2.03 -14.65
N GLY A 458 11.91 1.13 -15.09
CA GLY A 458 13.36 1.35 -15.09
C GLY A 458 13.81 2.49 -16.01
N ASP A 459 13.15 2.65 -17.15
CA ASP A 459 13.40 3.73 -18.12
C ASP A 459 13.00 5.11 -17.60
N LEU A 460 11.83 5.22 -16.95
CA LEU A 460 11.36 6.44 -16.29
C LEU A 460 12.27 6.83 -15.11
N TYR A 461 12.65 5.87 -14.26
CA TYR A 461 13.57 6.13 -13.15
C TYR A 461 14.94 6.63 -13.61
N SER A 462 15.49 6.01 -14.64
CA SER A 462 16.77 6.43 -15.24
C SER A 462 16.68 7.87 -15.73
N PHE A 463 15.61 8.19 -16.48
CA PHE A 463 15.35 9.51 -17.03
C PHE A 463 15.21 10.61 -15.96
N TYR A 464 14.43 10.36 -14.90
CA TYR A 464 14.34 11.24 -13.73
C TYR A 464 15.73 11.43 -13.08
N SER A 465 16.46 10.34 -12.85
CA SER A 465 17.75 10.38 -12.16
C SER A 465 18.81 11.18 -12.93
N ASP A 466 18.89 11.02 -14.25
CA ASP A 466 19.83 11.73 -15.11
C ASP A 466 19.50 13.24 -15.17
N ILE A 467 18.22 13.64 -15.33
CA ILE A 467 17.80 15.04 -15.26
C ILE A 467 18.11 15.66 -13.90
N CYS A 468 17.70 15.01 -12.80
CA CYS A 468 17.94 15.51 -11.44
C CYS A 468 19.44 15.65 -11.16
N SER A 469 20.28 14.78 -11.75
CA SER A 469 21.74 14.88 -11.67
C SER A 469 22.31 16.15 -12.32
N GLU A 470 21.76 16.61 -13.44
CA GLU A 470 22.20 17.84 -14.11
C GLU A 470 21.56 19.10 -13.51
N LEU A 471 20.28 19.06 -13.12
CA LEU A 471 19.62 20.16 -12.39
C LEU A 471 20.32 20.47 -11.06
N TYR A 472 20.73 19.45 -10.31
CA TYR A 472 21.52 19.61 -9.08
C TYR A 472 22.87 20.29 -9.31
N ARG A 473 23.46 20.16 -10.51
CA ARG A 473 24.69 20.87 -10.93
C ARG A 473 24.41 22.28 -11.47
N GLY A 474 23.14 22.60 -11.73
CA GLY A 474 22.69 23.82 -12.40
C GLY A 474 22.83 23.79 -13.92
N ASP A 475 22.99 22.62 -14.53
CA ASP A 475 23.16 22.46 -15.98
C ASP A 475 21.81 22.22 -16.69
N THR A 476 21.13 23.33 -17.01
CA THR A 476 19.83 23.33 -17.69
C THR A 476 19.95 23.05 -19.20
N ASP A 477 21.12 23.27 -19.81
CA ASP A 477 21.40 22.80 -21.17
C ASP A 477 21.51 21.26 -21.15
N GLY A 478 22.21 20.68 -20.16
CA GLY A 478 22.30 19.23 -19.96
C GLY A 478 20.96 18.55 -19.74
N ALA A 479 20.12 19.06 -18.81
CA ALA A 479 18.77 18.51 -18.59
C ALA A 479 17.89 18.56 -19.86
N ALA A 480 18.09 19.55 -20.73
CA ALA A 480 17.38 19.65 -22.01
C ALA A 480 17.89 18.65 -23.08
N ASP A 481 19.18 18.29 -23.06
CA ASP A 481 19.74 17.22 -23.89
C ASP A 481 19.21 15.83 -23.42
N GLU A 482 19.18 15.55 -22.11
CA GLU A 482 18.60 14.28 -21.57
C GLU A 482 17.10 14.14 -21.91
N LEU A 483 16.34 15.25 -21.85
CA LEU A 483 14.95 15.30 -22.32
C LEU A 483 14.82 14.96 -23.82
N GLN A 484 15.82 15.27 -24.65
CA GLN A 484 15.82 14.89 -26.05
C GLN A 484 16.21 13.43 -26.26
N ASP A 485 17.19 12.90 -25.53
CA ASP A 485 17.59 11.50 -25.63
C ASP A 485 16.46 10.54 -25.13
N PHE A 486 15.68 10.95 -24.12
CA PHE A 486 14.45 10.23 -23.73
C PHE A 486 13.36 10.27 -24.82
N LYS A 487 13.13 11.42 -25.45
CA LYS A 487 12.20 11.52 -26.61
C LYS A 487 12.65 10.65 -27.79
N ASP A 488 13.96 10.64 -28.07
CA ASP A 488 14.55 9.76 -29.07
C ASP A 488 14.42 8.29 -28.66
N LYS A 489 14.35 7.94 -27.36
CA LYS A 489 14.11 6.58 -26.85
C LYS A 489 12.67 6.13 -27.05
N ILE A 490 11.68 6.96 -26.68
CA ILE A 490 10.25 6.72 -26.92
C ILE A 490 9.96 6.51 -28.40
N ALA A 491 10.62 7.27 -29.28
CA ALA A 491 10.54 7.11 -30.73
C ALA A 491 11.15 5.80 -31.29
N LYS A 492 11.63 4.89 -30.42
CA LYS A 492 12.07 3.51 -30.74
C LYS A 492 11.17 2.44 -30.12
N MET A 493 10.26 2.82 -29.21
CA MET A 493 9.22 1.94 -28.62
C MET A 493 7.98 1.86 -29.53
N LYS A 494 7.89 2.75 -30.53
CA LYS A 494 6.81 2.91 -31.53
C LYS A 494 7.28 2.52 -32.93
#